data_AF-A0A482YCL3-F1
#
_entry.id   AF-A0A482YCL3-F1
#
_cell.length_a   1.000
_cell.length_b   1.000
_cell.length_c   1.000
_cell.angle_alpha   90.00
_cell.angle_beta   90.00
_cell.angle_gamma   90.00
#
_symmetry.space_group_name_H-M   'P 1'
#
loop_
_entity.id
_entity.type
_entity.pdbx_description
1 polymer ?
#
loop_
_entity_poly.entity_id
_entity_poly.type
_entity_poly.pdbx_seq_one_letter_code
_entity_poly.pdbx_strand_id
1 'polypeptide(L)' 'MAKTVTTVSDEGYTATNEIREFETTIDANGEDDPDTLEALLAAYGSCYVPALRVGGQQRGADDLGKIEIDITGELNDD' A
#
# COMPACT_ATOMS: atom_id res chain seq x y z
N MET A 1 -16.17 10.32 7.43
CA MET A 1 -15.89 11.03 6.17
C MET A 1 -15.60 10.00 5.11
N ALA A 2 -16.29 10.05 3.96
CA ALA A 2 -15.99 9.16 2.85
C ALA A 2 -14.69 9.60 2.15
N LYS A 3 -13.96 8.64 1.59
CA LYS A 3 -12.80 8.87 0.72
C LYS A 3 -13.10 8.20 -0.62
N THR A 4 -12.67 8.84 -1.70
CA THR A 4 -12.85 8.34 -3.06
C THR A 4 -11.48 8.23 -3.72
N VAL A 5 -11.28 7.13 -4.44
CA VAL A 5 -10.14 6.87 -5.32
C VAL A 5 -10.74 6.51 -6.67
N THR A 6 -10.21 7.08 -7.75
CA THR A 6 -10.57 6.70 -9.12
C THR A 6 -9.43 5.88 -9.68
N THR A 7 -9.71 4.74 -10.27
CA THR A 7 -8.70 3.92 -10.95
C THR A 7 -8.99 3.93 -12.44
N VAL A 8 -8.01 4.30 -13.24
CA VAL A 8 -8.11 4.40 -14.71
C VAL A 8 -7.12 3.43 -15.33
N SER A 9 -7.56 2.72 -16.36
CA SER A 9 -6.72 1.85 -17.19
C SER A 9 -7.08 2.15 -18.64
N ASP A 10 -6.20 2.87 -19.33
CA ASP A 10 -6.45 3.34 -20.69
C ASP A 10 -5.95 2.33 -21.74
N GLU A 11 -4.80 1.70 -21.50
CA GLU A 11 -4.18 0.73 -22.41
C GLU A 11 -3.41 -0.36 -21.64
N GLY A 12 -3.33 -1.56 -22.20
CA GLY A 12 -2.52 -2.65 -21.65
C GLY A 12 -3.02 -3.19 -20.30
N TYR A 13 -2.08 -3.52 -19.41
CA TYR A 13 -2.35 -4.08 -18.07
C TYR A 13 -1.89 -3.15 -16.94
N THR A 14 -1.80 -1.85 -17.22
CA THR A 14 -1.47 -0.83 -16.23
C THR A 14 -2.72 -0.15 -15.70
N ALA A 15 -2.67 0.35 -14.48
CA ALA A 15 -3.75 1.11 -13.86
C ALA A 15 -3.21 2.25 -13.00
N THR A 16 -3.71 3.47 -13.22
CA THR A 16 -3.37 4.64 -12.42
C THR A 16 -4.48 4.91 -11.41
N ASN A 17 -4.10 4.96 -10.13
CA ASN A 17 -4.99 5.33 -9.04
C ASN A 17 -4.85 6.84 -8.74
N GLU A 18 -5.92 7.59 -8.96
CA GLU A 18 -6.03 9.01 -8.60
C GLU A 18 -6.55 9.14 -7.16
N ILE A 19 -5.71 9.67 -6.28
CA ILE A 19 -5.97 9.84 -4.85
C ILE A 19 -5.77 11.30 -4.48
N ARG A 20 -6.83 12.10 -4.58
CA ARG A 20 -6.78 13.57 -4.40
C ARG A 20 -5.78 14.18 -5.40
N GLU A 21 -4.68 14.74 -4.92
CA GLU A 21 -3.58 15.32 -5.73
C GLU A 21 -2.45 14.33 -6.05
N PHE A 22 -2.57 13.09 -5.60
CA PHE A 22 -1.55 12.05 -5.78
C PHE A 22 -2.00 11.02 -6.81
N GLU A 23 -1.03 10.42 -7.47
CA GLU A 23 -1.23 9.31 -8.40
C GLU A 23 -0.35 8.12 -7.98
N THR A 24 -0.81 6.92 -8.27
CA THR A 24 -0.03 5.68 -8.10
C THR A 24 -0.34 4.74 -9.24
N THR A 25 0.68 4.44 -10.04
CA THR A 25 0.60 3.49 -11.16
C THR A 25 0.91 2.09 -10.66
N ILE A 26 0.10 1.12 -11.09
CA ILE A 26 0.32 -0.30 -10.92
C ILE A 26 0.50 -0.90 -12.31
N ASP A 27 1.55 -1.69 -12.50
CA ASP A 27 1.77 -2.46 -13.74
C ASP A 27 1.64 -3.95 -13.43
N ALA A 28 0.59 -4.59 -13.92
CA ALA A 28 0.39 -6.01 -13.65
C ALA A 28 1.47 -6.93 -14.26
N ASN A 29 2.28 -6.44 -15.20
CA ASN A 29 3.43 -7.18 -15.72
C ASN A 29 4.70 -7.01 -14.86
N GLY A 30 4.72 -6.02 -13.96
CA GLY A 30 5.87 -5.70 -13.11
C GLY A 30 7.11 -5.25 -13.88
N GLU A 31 6.94 -4.60 -15.04
CA GLU A 31 8.06 -4.15 -15.89
C GLU A 31 8.56 -2.77 -15.45
N ASP A 32 7.66 -1.80 -15.31
CA ASP A 32 8.00 -0.39 -15.09
C ASP A 32 7.55 0.16 -13.72
N ASP A 33 6.52 -0.44 -13.12
CA ASP A 33 5.90 -0.04 -11.86
C ASP A 33 5.58 -1.27 -10.99
N PRO A 34 5.28 -1.11 -9.68
CA PRO A 34 4.94 -2.24 -8.82
C PRO A 34 3.79 -3.07 -9.38
N ASP A 35 3.90 -4.39 -9.23
CA ASP A 35 2.82 -5.29 -9.60
C ASP A 35 1.66 -5.26 -8.59
N THR A 36 0.59 -5.99 -8.91
CA THR A 36 -0.62 -6.01 -8.08
C THR A 36 -0.38 -6.58 -6.67
N LEU A 37 0.50 -7.57 -6.53
CA LEU A 37 0.83 -8.17 -5.24
C LEU A 37 1.74 -7.23 -4.45
N GLU A 38 2.81 -6.71 -5.07
CA GLU A 38 3.72 -5.76 -4.46
C GLU A 38 2.97 -4.54 -3.91
N ALA A 39 2.06 -3.96 -4.70
CA ALA A 39 1.22 -2.85 -4.28
C ALA A 39 0.31 -3.21 -3.09
N LEU A 40 -0.27 -4.41 -3.09
CA LEU A 40 -1.09 -4.90 -1.99
C LEU A 40 -0.27 -5.06 -0.70
N LEU A 41 0.92 -5.66 -0.78
CA LEU A 41 1.82 -5.83 0.35
C LEU A 41 2.27 -4.47 0.91
N ALA A 42 2.58 -3.51 0.04
CA ALA A 42 2.94 -2.15 0.44
C ALA A 42 1.78 -1.45 1.17
N ALA A 43 0.55 -1.56 0.67
CA ALA A 43 -0.64 -1.00 1.32
C ALA A 43 -0.89 -1.66 2.69
N TYR A 44 -0.67 -2.97 2.81
CA TYR A 44 -0.78 -3.70 4.06
C TYR A 44 0.25 -3.24 5.10
N GLY A 45 1.53 -3.12 4.73
CA GLY A 45 2.55 -2.60 5.64
C GLY A 45 2.28 -1.16 6.07
N SER A 46 1.84 -0.34 5.12
CA SER A 46 1.50 1.07 5.34
C SER A 46 0.32 1.25 6.29
N CYS A 47 -0.58 0.27 6.43
CA CYS A 47 -1.67 0.35 7.39
C CYS A 47 -1.23 -0.07 8.81
N TYR A 48 -0.31 -1.04 8.93
CA TYR A 48 0.10 -1.58 10.22
C TYR A 48 1.01 -0.64 11.01
N VAL A 49 2.05 -0.07 10.38
CA VAL A 49 3.03 0.78 11.10
C VAL A 49 2.37 1.96 11.83
N PRO A 50 1.46 2.74 11.19
CA PRO A 50 0.75 3.81 11.87
C PRO A 50 -0.20 3.29 12.95
N ALA A 51 -0.89 2.16 12.71
CA ALA A 51 -1.79 1.57 13.69
C ALA A 51 -1.05 1.15 14.98
N LEU A 52 0.16 0.58 14.85
CA LEU A 52 1.01 0.24 15.99
C LEU A 52 1.39 1.49 16.80
N ARG A 53 1.75 2.59 16.13
CA ARG A 53 2.05 3.87 16.80
C ARG A 53 0.85 4.40 17.57
N VAL A 54 -0.34 4.38 16.98
CA VAL A 54 -1.58 4.78 17.65
C VAL A 54 -1.84 3.90 18.88
N GLY A 55 -1.69 2.58 18.74
CA GLY A 55 -1.86 1.63 19.84
C GLY A 55 -0.87 1.82 20.99
N GLY A 56 0.38 2.18 20.67
CA GLY A 56 1.44 2.52 21.64
C GLY A 56 1.12 3.80 22.39
N GLN A 57 0.74 4.87 21.68
CA GLN A 57 0.33 6.14 22.29
C GLN A 57 -0.83 5.94 23.29
N GLN A 58 -1.86 5.16 22.92
CA GLN A 58 -2.99 4.85 23.80
C GLN A 58 -2.59 4.09 25.08
N ARG A 59 -1.40 3.50 25.12
CA ARG A 59 -0.86 2.71 26.25
C ARG A 59 0.29 3.42 26.97
N GLY A 60 0.59 4.67 26.64
CA GLY A 60 1.65 5.45 27.27
C GLY A 60 3.07 5.09 26.78
N ALA A 61 3.20 4.52 25.58
CA ALA A 61 4.48 4.40 24.91
C ALA A 61 4.69 5.61 23.98
N ASP A 62 5.43 6.61 24.46
CA ASP A 62 5.57 7.91 23.79
C ASP A 62 6.50 7.89 22.57
N ASP A 63 7.56 7.08 22.60
CA ASP A 63 8.48 6.91 21.48
C ASP A 63 8.75 5.41 21.22
N LEU A 64 8.38 4.96 20.03
CA LEU A 64 8.61 3.59 19.57
C LEU A 64 9.87 3.46 18.70
N GLY A 65 10.57 4.56 18.41
CA GLY A 65 11.73 4.57 17.52
C GLY A 65 11.39 4.18 16.08
N LYS A 66 12.34 3.52 15.40
CA LYS A 66 12.14 2.96 14.05
C LYS A 66 11.28 1.71 14.14
N ILE A 67 10.21 1.68 13.35
CA ILE A 67 9.38 0.49 13.14
C ILE A 67 9.60 0.09 11.69
N GLU A 68 9.98 -1.16 11.47
CA GLU A 68 10.21 -1.77 10.17
C GLU A 68 9.42 -3.07 10.09
N ILE A 69 8.86 -3.34 8.91
CA ILE A 69 8.10 -4.57 8.65
C ILE A 69 8.55 -5.07 7.29
N ASP A 70 9.07 -6.29 7.28
CA ASP A 70 9.30 -7.05 6.06
C ASP A 70 8.05 -7.89 5.77
N ILE A 71 7.54 -7.80 4.55
CA ILE A 71 6.31 -8.46 4.14
C ILE A 71 6.62 -9.30 2.91
N THR A 72 6.23 -10.57 2.96
CA THR A 72 6.33 -11.50 1.84
C THR A 72 4.94 -12.03 1.55
N GLY A 73 4.58 -12.04 0.28
CA GLY A 73 3.37 -12.67 -0.23
C GLY A 73 3.74 -13.50 -1.45
N GLU A 74 2.96 -14.53 -1.70
CA GLU A 74 3.08 -15.40 -2.85
C GLU A 74 1.71 -15.46 -3.53
N LEU A 75 1.69 -15.44 -4.86
CA LEU A 75 0.49 -15.78 -5.61
C LEU A 75 0.38 -17.30 -5.67
N ASN A 76 -0.85 -17.82 -5.67
CA ASN A 76 -1.06 -19.23 -5.99
C ASN A 76 -0.84 -19.41 -7.49
N ASP A 77 -0.22 -20.54 -7.87
CA ASP A 77 0.03 -20.90 -9.27
C ASP A 77 -1.22 -21.39 -10.03
N ASP A 78 -2.39 -21.39 -9.38
CA ASP A 78 -3.67 -21.96 -9.87
C ASP A 78 -4.68 -20.87 -10.31
#